data_AF-A0A7Y2JKZ4-F1
#
_entry.id   AF-A0A7Y2JKZ4-F1
#
_cell.length_a   1.000
_cell.length_b   1.000
_cell.length_c   1.000
_cell.angle_alpha   90.00
_cell.angle_beta   90.00
_cell.angle_gamma   90.00
#
_symmetry.space_group_name_H-M   'P 1'
#
loop_
_entity.id
_entity.type
_entity.pdbx_description
1 polymer ?
#
loop_
_entity_poly.entity_id
_entity_poly.type
_entity_poly.pdbx_seq_one_letter_code
_entity_poly.pdbx_strand_id
1 'polypeptide(L)'
;MEQNIQSHHHQMVDGNHVRSLNRLALSATLHCLTGCGTGEVLGLVIGTTLGWGTFQTIALAVGLAYLFGYAFTMVPLRRAGLPWKEVAKLALAADTVSITVMEIIDNLIMLAIPGAMHAGLGSLLFWGSLAVALIVAAIIVYPVNRWLIARGRGHAVVHAHH
;
A
#
# COMPACT_ATOMS: atom_id res chain seq x y z
N MET A 1 32.40 29.86 -40.97
CA MET A 1 32.91 29.33 -39.70
C MET A 1 32.10 30.01 -38.61
N GLU A 2 31.55 29.27 -37.64
CA GLU A 2 30.64 29.74 -36.56
C GLU A 2 29.12 29.66 -36.84
N GLN A 3 28.60 28.44 -37.03
CA GLN A 3 27.22 28.11 -36.65
C GLN A 3 27.21 26.66 -36.10
N ASN A 4 27.68 26.48 -34.86
CA ASN A 4 27.60 25.18 -34.18
C ASN A 4 27.41 25.33 -32.66
N ILE A 5 26.43 26.12 -32.24
CA ILE A 5 26.01 26.21 -30.84
C ILE A 5 24.49 26.35 -30.79
N GLN A 6 23.76 25.28 -31.09
CA GLN A 6 22.36 25.19 -30.70
C GLN A 6 21.96 23.73 -30.48
N SER A 7 21.41 23.49 -29.29
CA SER A 7 20.55 22.36 -28.91
C SER A 7 21.16 21.05 -28.40
N HIS A 8 22.12 21.10 -27.48
CA HIS A 8 22.27 20.04 -26.46
C HIS A 8 21.26 20.22 -25.31
N HIS A 9 19.95 20.23 -25.62
CA HIS A 9 18.87 20.09 -24.64
C HIS A 9 18.22 18.69 -24.75
N HIS A 10 19.03 17.65 -24.96
CA HIS A 10 18.58 16.28 -24.85
C HIS A 10 18.59 15.83 -23.38
N GLN A 11 17.41 15.49 -22.86
CA GLN A 11 17.19 14.54 -21.77
C GLN A 11 17.83 14.83 -20.39
N MET A 12 17.41 15.90 -19.71
CA MET A 12 17.50 15.99 -18.24
C MET A 12 16.13 15.93 -17.55
N VAL A 13 15.07 15.52 -18.26
CA VAL A 13 13.69 15.50 -17.74
C VAL A 13 13.27 14.13 -17.16
N ASP A 14 13.93 13.02 -17.48
CA ASP A 14 13.40 11.68 -17.12
C ASP A 14 13.92 11.10 -15.79
N GLY A 15 15.15 11.39 -15.37
CA GLY A 15 15.76 10.73 -14.20
C GLY A 15 15.16 11.13 -12.85
N ASN A 16 14.92 12.43 -12.65
CA ASN A 16 14.37 12.95 -11.40
C ASN A 16 12.89 12.60 -11.22
N HIS A 17 12.12 12.57 -12.32
CA HIS A 17 10.71 12.25 -12.26
C HIS A 17 10.49 10.78 -11.90
N VAL A 18 11.19 9.85 -12.57
CA VAL A 18 11.13 8.41 -12.27
C VAL A 18 11.59 8.10 -10.85
N ARG A 19 12.67 8.75 -10.38
CA ARG A 19 13.15 8.59 -9.00
C ARG A 19 12.13 9.10 -7.97
N SER A 20 11.41 10.19 -8.27
CA SER A 20 10.33 10.70 -7.41
C SER A 20 9.12 9.77 -7.35
N LEU A 21 8.75 9.16 -8.49
CA LEU A 21 7.64 8.20 -8.58
C LEU A 21 7.93 6.94 -7.77
N ASN A 22 9.14 6.38 -7.90
CA ASN A 22 9.55 5.21 -7.13
C ASN A 22 9.53 5.48 -5.63
N ARG A 23 10.02 6.66 -5.18
CA ARG A 23 9.97 7.06 -3.77
C ARG A 23 8.54 7.21 -3.26
N LEU A 24 7.66 7.82 -4.06
CA LEU A 24 6.26 8.00 -3.67
C LEU A 24 5.52 6.66 -3.61
N ALA A 25 5.76 5.77 -4.58
CA ALA A 25 5.20 4.42 -4.58
C ALA A 25 5.69 3.61 -3.38
N LEU A 26 6.99 3.64 -3.10
CA LEU A 26 7.58 2.96 -1.93
C LEU A 26 6.99 3.50 -0.63
N SER A 27 6.89 4.82 -0.49
CA SER A 27 6.28 5.46 0.68
C SER A 27 4.83 5.01 0.86
N ALA A 28 4.02 5.04 -0.20
CA ALA A 28 2.63 4.58 -0.16
C ALA A 28 2.55 3.10 0.24
N THR A 29 3.36 2.22 -0.36
CA THR A 29 3.41 0.80 0.00
C THR A 29 3.74 0.60 1.47
N LEU A 30 4.74 1.30 2.01
CA LEU A 30 5.13 1.19 3.41
C LEU A 30 4.01 1.66 4.36
N HIS A 31 3.32 2.75 4.03
CA HIS A 31 2.21 3.24 4.86
C HIS A 31 1.03 2.26 4.84
N CYS A 32 0.65 1.73 3.67
CA CYS A 32 -0.38 0.69 3.57
C CYS A 32 0.03 -0.56 4.34
N LEU A 33 1.27 -1.02 4.19
CA LEU A 33 1.80 -2.20 4.88
C LEU A 33 1.72 -2.05 6.42
N THR A 34 2.09 -0.88 6.94
CA THR A 34 1.99 -0.61 8.39
C THR A 34 0.55 -0.59 8.87
N GLY A 35 -0.38 -0.07 8.07
CA GLY A 35 -1.80 -0.04 8.38
C GLY A 35 -2.43 -1.44 8.36
N CYS A 36 -2.18 -2.23 7.30
CA CYS A 36 -2.65 -3.60 7.17
C CYS A 36 -2.14 -4.47 8.32
N GLY A 37 -0.82 -4.52 8.54
CA GLY A 37 -0.26 -5.33 9.62
C GLY A 37 -0.78 -4.93 11.01
N THR A 38 -1.04 -3.64 11.26
CA THR A 38 -1.66 -3.19 12.51
C THR A 38 -3.10 -3.67 12.64
N GLY A 39 -3.90 -3.55 11.58
CA GLY A 39 -5.29 -4.00 11.57
C GLY A 39 -5.43 -5.51 11.71
N GLU A 40 -4.59 -6.28 11.04
CA GLU A 40 -4.56 -7.73 11.12
C GLU A 40 -4.25 -8.22 12.54
N VAL A 41 -3.18 -7.69 13.15
CA VAL A 41 -2.79 -8.06 14.51
C VAL A 41 -3.88 -7.67 15.51
N LEU A 42 -4.45 -6.48 15.41
CA LEU A 42 -5.53 -6.05 16.30
C LEU A 42 -6.79 -6.89 16.14
N GLY A 43 -7.18 -7.20 14.89
CA GLY A 43 -8.33 -8.05 14.61
C GLY A 43 -8.16 -9.46 15.17
N LEU A 44 -6.95 -10.03 15.04
CA LEU A 44 -6.61 -11.33 15.63
C LEU A 44 -6.59 -11.30 17.15
N VAL A 45 -6.04 -10.27 17.78
CA VAL A 45 -6.07 -10.09 19.24
C VAL A 45 -7.51 -10.02 19.75
N ILE A 46 -8.35 -9.20 19.12
CA ILE A 46 -9.75 -9.04 19.51
C ILE A 46 -10.54 -10.34 19.27
N GLY A 47 -10.41 -10.95 18.09
CA GLY A 47 -11.10 -12.20 17.78
C GLY A 47 -10.70 -13.35 18.70
N THR A 48 -9.40 -13.49 19.00
CA THR A 48 -8.89 -14.54 19.90
C THR A 48 -9.36 -14.32 21.33
N THR A 49 -9.32 -13.09 21.84
CA THR A 49 -9.76 -12.78 23.22
C THR A 49 -11.26 -12.98 23.41
N LEU A 50 -12.06 -12.77 22.36
CA LEU A 50 -13.51 -12.99 22.36
C LEU A 50 -13.92 -14.43 22.01
N GLY A 51 -12.96 -15.32 21.71
CA GLY A 51 -13.24 -16.71 21.33
C GLY A 51 -13.97 -16.86 19.99
N TRP A 52 -13.79 -15.92 19.08
CA TRP A 52 -14.44 -15.94 17.77
C TRP A 52 -13.89 -17.03 16.86
N GLY A 53 -14.75 -17.54 15.97
CA GLY A 53 -14.34 -18.44 14.90
C GLY A 53 -13.42 -17.75 13.88
N THR A 54 -12.71 -18.55 13.10
CA THR A 54 -11.74 -18.09 12.10
C THR A 54 -12.33 -17.05 11.15
N PHE A 55 -13.55 -17.27 10.66
CA PHE A 55 -14.20 -16.39 9.70
C PHE A 55 -14.51 -14.99 10.28
N GLN A 56 -15.06 -14.93 11.49
CA GLN A 56 -15.37 -13.67 12.16
C GLN A 56 -14.10 -12.88 12.49
N THR A 57 -13.05 -13.57 12.91
CA THR A 57 -11.75 -12.97 13.20
C THR A 57 -11.10 -12.41 11.93
N ILE A 58 -11.11 -13.16 10.82
CA ILE A 58 -10.63 -12.66 9.51
C ILE A 58 -11.44 -11.43 9.08
N ALA A 59 -12.78 -11.49 9.14
CA ALA A 59 -13.61 -10.37 8.73
C ALA A 59 -13.31 -9.09 9.53
N LEU A 60 -13.07 -9.22 10.84
CA LEU A 60 -12.66 -8.09 11.69
C LEU A 60 -11.26 -7.60 11.34
N ALA A 61 -10.29 -8.51 11.17
CA ALA A 61 -8.92 -8.19 10.78
C ALA A 61 -8.88 -7.38 9.48
N VAL A 62 -9.58 -7.88 8.44
CA VAL A 62 -9.73 -7.19 7.16
C VAL A 62 -10.36 -5.81 7.36
N GLY A 63 -11.47 -5.71 8.09
CA GLY A 63 -12.15 -4.44 8.35
C GLY A 63 -11.25 -3.41 9.04
N LEU A 64 -10.47 -3.85 10.04
CA LEU A 64 -9.50 -2.99 10.73
C LEU A 64 -8.30 -2.66 9.84
N ALA A 65 -7.83 -3.56 9.00
CA ALA A 65 -6.75 -3.33 8.04
C ALA A 65 -7.12 -2.22 7.05
N TYR A 66 -8.34 -2.23 6.49
CA TYR A 66 -8.83 -1.11 5.69
C TYR A 66 -8.88 0.19 6.49
N LEU A 67 -9.44 0.15 7.71
CA LEU A 67 -9.57 1.35 8.54
C LEU A 67 -8.21 1.99 8.84
N PHE A 68 -7.25 1.20 9.35
CA PHE A 68 -5.92 1.67 9.69
C PHE A 68 -5.09 2.00 8.46
N GLY A 69 -5.18 1.21 7.38
CA GLY A 69 -4.57 1.49 6.08
C GLY A 69 -4.94 2.86 5.54
N TYR A 70 -6.25 3.15 5.46
CA TYR A 70 -6.70 4.48 5.03
C TYR A 70 -6.29 5.58 6.01
N ALA A 71 -6.41 5.36 7.31
CA ALA A 71 -6.03 6.38 8.30
C ALA A 71 -4.55 6.74 8.18
N PHE A 72 -3.66 5.75 8.06
CA PHE A 72 -2.21 5.96 8.01
C PHE A 72 -1.76 6.58 6.69
N THR A 73 -2.45 6.30 5.58
CA THR A 73 -2.17 6.99 4.30
C THR A 73 -2.77 8.40 4.26
N MET A 74 -3.98 8.62 4.79
CA MET A 74 -4.63 9.93 4.74
C MET A 74 -4.00 10.98 5.67
N VAL A 75 -3.50 10.59 6.85
CA VAL A 75 -2.88 11.50 7.82
C VAL A 75 -1.71 12.34 7.24
N PRO A 76 -0.70 11.78 6.58
CA PRO A 76 0.38 12.56 5.98
C PRO A 76 -0.09 13.45 4.82
N LEU A 77 -1.03 12.97 3.99
CA LEU A 77 -1.59 13.79 2.89
C LEU A 77 -2.36 15.00 3.43
N ARG A 78 -3.10 14.82 4.53
CA ARG A 78 -3.78 15.91 5.24
C ARG A 78 -2.79 16.89 5.86
N ARG A 79 -1.70 16.41 6.45
CA ARG A 79 -0.63 17.26 6.98
C ARG A 79 0.11 18.03 5.88
N ALA A 80 0.13 17.52 4.65
CA ALA A 80 0.66 18.21 3.48
C ALA A 80 -0.26 19.31 2.91
N GLY A 81 -1.42 19.56 3.54
CA GLY A 81 -2.32 20.67 3.18
C GLY A 81 -3.30 20.39 2.04
N LEU A 82 -3.40 19.13 1.58
CA LEU A 82 -4.32 18.75 0.52
C LEU A 82 -5.80 18.86 0.97
N PRO A 83 -6.70 19.34 0.10
CA PRO A 83 -8.13 19.44 0.42
C PRO A 83 -8.75 18.03 0.56
N TRP A 84 -9.67 17.87 1.52
CA TRP A 84 -10.30 16.59 1.86
C TRP A 84 -10.83 15.79 0.67
N LYS A 85 -11.41 16.48 -0.33
CA LYS A 85 -11.97 15.83 -1.54
C LYS A 85 -10.89 15.21 -2.42
N GLU A 86 -9.72 15.84 -2.54
CA GLU A 86 -8.60 15.32 -3.30
C GLU A 86 -7.90 14.20 -2.55
N VAL A 87 -7.68 14.36 -1.24
CA VAL A 87 -7.12 13.29 -0.39
C VAL A 87 -8.00 12.05 -0.44
N ALA A 88 -9.32 12.21 -0.28
CA ALA A 88 -10.24 11.08 -0.33
C ALA A 88 -10.23 10.39 -1.69
N LYS A 89 -10.27 11.11 -2.82
CA LYS A 89 -10.23 10.49 -4.14
C LYS A 89 -8.90 9.78 -4.42
N LEU A 90 -7.77 10.40 -4.04
CA LEU A 90 -6.45 9.86 -4.29
C LEU A 90 -6.17 8.62 -3.42
N ALA A 91 -6.51 8.72 -2.13
CA ALA A 91 -6.39 7.62 -1.17
C ALA A 91 -7.37 6.48 -1.51
N LEU A 92 -8.64 6.77 -1.83
CA LEU A 92 -9.60 5.72 -2.16
C LEU A 92 -9.24 5.01 -3.48
N ALA A 93 -8.79 5.72 -4.51
CA ALA A 93 -8.46 5.08 -5.78
C ALA A 93 -7.18 4.23 -5.71
N ALA A 94 -6.15 4.72 -5.02
CA ALA A 94 -4.88 4.01 -4.89
C ALA A 94 -4.94 2.95 -3.81
N ASP A 95 -5.33 3.33 -2.59
CA ASP A 95 -5.17 2.48 -1.41
C ASP A 95 -6.19 1.34 -1.37
N THR A 96 -7.40 1.50 -1.93
CA THR A 96 -8.36 0.38 -1.97
C THR A 96 -7.79 -0.78 -2.75
N VAL A 97 -7.24 -0.53 -3.94
CA VAL A 97 -6.65 -1.58 -4.78
C VAL A 97 -5.45 -2.20 -4.06
N SER A 98 -4.57 -1.38 -3.47
CA SER A 98 -3.40 -1.84 -2.74
C SER A 98 -3.78 -2.72 -1.55
N ILE A 99 -4.71 -2.26 -0.70
CA ILE A 99 -5.19 -2.98 0.48
C ILE A 99 -5.90 -4.25 0.04
N THR A 100 -6.77 -4.21 -0.97
CA THR A 100 -7.43 -5.43 -1.48
C THR A 100 -6.41 -6.47 -1.92
N VAL A 101 -5.38 -6.06 -2.66
CA VAL A 101 -4.34 -7.00 -3.11
C VAL A 101 -3.51 -7.51 -1.92
N MET A 102 -3.16 -6.65 -0.95
CA MET A 102 -2.46 -7.07 0.27
C MET A 102 -3.27 -8.14 1.02
N GLU A 103 -4.54 -7.85 1.34
CA GLU A 103 -5.42 -8.76 2.09
C GLU A 103 -5.61 -10.10 1.39
N ILE A 104 -5.73 -10.11 0.05
CA ILE A 104 -5.83 -11.36 -0.72
C ILE A 104 -4.55 -12.18 -0.56
N ILE A 105 -3.38 -11.56 -0.75
CA ILE A 105 -2.10 -12.24 -0.65
C ILE A 105 -1.84 -12.71 0.78
N ASP A 106 -2.14 -11.89 1.77
CA ASP A 106 -1.91 -12.19 3.18
C ASP A 106 -2.76 -13.38 3.64
N ASN A 107 -4.06 -13.36 3.35
CA ASN A 107 -4.95 -14.48 3.65
C ASN A 107 -4.57 -15.74 2.86
N LEU A 108 -4.17 -15.62 1.58
CA LEU A 108 -3.73 -16.78 0.79
C LEU A 108 -2.48 -17.43 1.39
N ILE A 109 -1.49 -16.65 1.80
CA ILE A 109 -0.24 -17.17 2.38
C ILE A 109 -0.52 -17.78 3.76
N MET A 110 -1.31 -17.11 4.59
CA MET A 110 -1.69 -17.63 5.91
C MET A 110 -2.49 -18.94 5.81
N LEU A 111 -3.35 -19.09 4.79
CA LEU A 111 -4.06 -20.35 4.52
C LEU A 111 -3.15 -21.43 3.91
N ALA A 112 -2.15 -21.04 3.11
CA ALA A 112 -1.24 -21.96 2.45
C ALA A 112 -0.20 -22.55 3.41
N ILE A 113 0.22 -21.81 4.46
CA ILE A 113 1.17 -22.29 5.46
C ILE A 113 0.44 -23.19 6.48
N PRO A 114 0.72 -24.51 6.51
CA PRO A 114 0.02 -25.42 7.41
C PRO A 114 0.21 -25.02 8.88
N GLY A 115 -0.89 -24.93 9.61
CA GLY A 115 -0.87 -24.58 11.03
C GLY A 115 -0.70 -23.10 11.34
N ALA A 116 -0.46 -22.21 10.37
CA ALA A 116 -0.32 -20.77 10.63
C ALA A 116 -1.60 -20.14 11.20
N MET A 117 -2.77 -20.49 10.66
CA MET A 117 -4.08 -20.03 11.15
C MET A 117 -4.47 -20.59 12.53
N HIS A 118 -3.86 -21.71 12.93
CA HIS A 118 -4.12 -22.36 14.22
C HIS A 118 -3.03 -22.03 15.25
N ALA A 119 -1.92 -21.46 14.81
CA ALA A 119 -0.86 -20.99 15.67
C ALA A 119 -1.35 -19.75 16.43
N GLY A 120 -1.40 -19.84 17.76
CA GLY A 120 -1.77 -18.69 18.58
C GLY A 120 -0.74 -17.56 18.48
N LEU A 121 -1.12 -16.36 18.94
CA LEU A 121 -0.30 -15.14 18.92
C LEU A 121 1.07 -15.26 19.64
N GLY A 122 1.27 -16.27 20.48
CA GLY A 122 2.57 -16.56 21.10
C GLY A 122 3.52 -17.40 20.23
N SER A 123 3.09 -17.83 19.05
CA SER A 123 3.85 -18.76 18.21
C SER A 123 4.76 -18.04 17.23
N LEU A 124 6.02 -18.47 17.17
CA LEU A 124 6.96 -18.03 16.13
C LEU A 124 6.48 -18.41 14.72
N LEU A 125 5.73 -19.51 14.58
CA LEU A 125 5.14 -19.89 13.30
C LEU A 125 4.16 -18.83 12.82
N PHE A 126 3.28 -18.33 13.70
CA PHE A 126 2.32 -17.27 13.37
C PHE A 126 3.04 -16.00 12.89
N TRP A 127 3.96 -15.48 13.70
CA TRP A 127 4.68 -14.24 13.37
C TRP A 127 5.58 -14.39 12.14
N GLY A 128 6.21 -15.56 11.96
CA GLY A 128 7.00 -15.87 10.77
C GLY A 128 6.15 -15.92 9.51
N SER A 129 4.98 -16.58 9.57
CA SER A 129 4.01 -16.63 8.47
C SER A 129 3.48 -15.25 8.11
N LEU A 130 3.09 -14.44 9.11
CA LEU A 130 2.63 -13.07 8.91
C LEU A 130 3.70 -12.18 8.28
N ALA A 131 4.95 -12.28 8.76
CA ALA A 131 6.06 -11.52 8.17
C ALA A 131 6.32 -11.90 6.70
N VAL A 132 6.28 -13.20 6.39
CA VAL A 132 6.43 -13.69 5.00
C VAL A 132 5.27 -13.18 4.14
N ALA A 133 4.04 -13.26 4.64
CA ALA A 133 2.85 -12.77 3.97
C ALA A 133 2.99 -11.29 3.57
N LEU A 134 3.27 -10.44 4.56
CA LEU A 134 3.45 -9.00 4.38
C LEU A 134 4.59 -8.65 3.41
N ILE A 135 5.71 -9.38 3.44
CA ILE A 135 6.83 -9.16 2.50
C ILE A 135 6.39 -9.48 1.06
N VAL A 136 5.73 -10.62 0.84
CA VAL A 136 5.26 -11.01 -0.48
C VAL A 136 4.20 -10.05 -0.99
N ALA A 137 3.25 -9.66 -0.14
CA ALA A 137 2.26 -8.64 -0.44
C ALA A 137 2.91 -7.31 -0.83
N ALA A 138 3.92 -6.84 -0.09
CA ALA A 138 4.65 -5.61 -0.41
C ALA A 138 5.37 -5.66 -1.77
N ILE A 139 5.99 -6.79 -2.11
CA ILE A 139 6.66 -6.99 -3.40
C ILE A 139 5.65 -6.88 -4.55
N ILE A 140 4.44 -7.43 -4.38
CA ILE A 140 3.38 -7.41 -5.39
C ILE A 140 2.70 -6.03 -5.46
N VAL A 141 2.52 -5.36 -4.34
CA VAL A 141 1.76 -4.10 -4.27
C VAL A 141 2.61 -2.90 -4.68
N TYR A 142 3.92 -2.93 -4.46
CA TYR A 142 4.83 -1.88 -4.93
C TYR A 142 4.66 -1.53 -6.42
N PRO A 143 4.69 -2.47 -7.39
CA PRO A 143 4.48 -2.16 -8.80
C PRO A 143 3.04 -1.67 -9.09
N VAL A 144 2.04 -2.16 -8.36
CA VAL A 144 0.64 -1.68 -8.46
C VAL A 144 0.57 -0.20 -8.09
N ASN A 145 1.14 0.18 -6.94
CA ASN A 145 1.18 1.57 -6.45
C ASN A 145 1.91 2.47 -7.43
N ARG A 146 3.05 2.01 -7.95
CA ARG A 146 3.83 2.75 -8.96
C ARG A 146 3.02 3.00 -10.23
N TRP A 147 2.30 1.99 -10.72
CA TRP A 147 1.45 2.11 -11.90
C TRP A 147 0.28 3.06 -11.70
N LEU A 148 -0.41 2.98 -10.54
CA LEU A 148 -1.52 3.86 -10.19
C LEU A 148 -1.07 5.33 -10.10
N ILE A 149 0.07 5.60 -9.45
CA ILE A 149 0.64 6.95 -9.34
C ILE A 149 1.05 7.47 -10.72
N ALA A 150 1.67 6.64 -11.57
CA ALA A 150 2.05 7.03 -12.92
C ALA A 150 0.83 7.42 -13.78
N ARG A 151 -0.28 6.66 -13.68
CA ARG A 151 -1.54 6.98 -14.36
C ARG A 151 -2.16 8.28 -13.85
N GLY A 152 -2.22 8.46 -12.52
CA GLY A 152 -2.77 9.68 -11.91
C GLY A 152 -2.01 10.95 -12.30
N ARG A 153 -0.68 10.88 -12.41
CA ARG A 153 0.13 12.00 -12.95
C ARG A 153 -0.01 12.16 -14.46
N GLY A 154 -0.17 11.07 -15.21
CA GLY A 154 -0.45 11.14 -16.65
C GLY A 154 -1.71 11.96 -16.96
N HIS A 155 -2.78 11.78 -16.19
CA HIS A 155 -4.00 12.59 -16.33
C HIS A 155 -3.79 14.05 -15.91
N ALA A 156 -3.04 14.32 -14.83
CA ALA A 156 -2.72 15.68 -14.42
C ALA A 156 -1.83 16.44 -15.43
N VAL A 157 -0.91 15.75 -16.10
CA VAL A 157 -0.06 16.32 -17.16
C VAL A 157 -0.86 16.59 -18.44
N VAL A 158 -1.84 15.73 -18.78
CA VAL A 158 -2.71 15.93 -19.96
C VAL A 158 -3.69 17.10 -19.76
N HIS A 159 -4.15 17.35 -18.52
CA HIS A 159 -4.98 18.52 -18.22
C HIS A 159 -4.22 19.86 -18.17
N ALA A 160 -2.88 19.86 -18.11
CA ALA A 160 -2.09 21.08 -18.20
C ALA A 160 -1.92 21.61 -19.63
N HIS A 161 -2.42 20.86 -20.63
CA HIS A 161 -2.32 21.21 -22.05
C HIS A 161 -3.66 21.58 -22.73
N HIS A 162 -4.71 21.86 -21.94
CA HIS A 162 -5.99 22.35 -22.44
C HIS A 162 -6.54 23.51 -21.61
#